data_AF-A0A349EKB4-F1
#
_entry.id   AF-A0A349EKB4-F1
#
_cell.length_a   1.000
_cell.length_b   1.000
_cell.length_c   1.000
_cell.angle_alpha   90.00
_cell.angle_beta   90.00
_cell.angle_gamma   90.00
#
_symmetry.space_group_name_H-M   'P 1'
#
loop_
_entity.id
_entity.type
_entity.pdbx_description
1 polymer ?
#
loop_
_entity_poly.entity_id
_entity_poly.type
_entity_poly.pdbx_seq_one_letter_code
_entity_poly.pdbx_strand_id
1 'polypeptide(L)'
;MKDRRYDGQEGDLAAAGLLKADLERACAWAASGRARLVLVDASFFTSEVRVYLLKEFMAALGNNATSGVLFASPNGYGAALYSRDAAKGKKGAERGLSGEEILLAAEEGRIKDLYILNLDRMAEETAERAKKGADLILGHALFLKGAARHADILFPSAAFSEKTGSMTNTSGLTQDLHKALDPPGAARPEAQVLQRMLDLLGMSKA
;
A
#
# COMPACT_ATOMS: atom_id res chain seq x y z
N MET A 1 -17.66 -17.35 -1.12
CA MET A 1 -16.50 -16.52 -0.72
C MET A 1 -15.41 -17.36 -0.02
N LYS A 2 -14.98 -18.48 -0.64
CA LYS A 2 -14.01 -19.43 -0.05
C LYS A 2 -12.60 -19.36 -0.65
N ASP A 3 -12.40 -18.61 -1.73
CA ASP A 3 -11.08 -18.31 -2.29
C ASP A 3 -10.94 -16.79 -2.37
N ARG A 4 -10.05 -16.20 -1.57
CA ARG A 4 -9.74 -14.75 -1.59
C ARG A 4 -8.25 -14.49 -1.67
N ARG A 5 -7.53 -15.33 -2.41
CA ARG A 5 -6.16 -15.03 -2.83
C ARG A 5 -6.21 -14.00 -3.95
N TYR A 6 -5.18 -13.17 -4.04
CA TYR A 6 -4.97 -12.38 -5.26
C TYR A 6 -4.68 -13.32 -6.42
N ASP A 7 -5.56 -13.34 -7.42
CA ASP A 7 -5.56 -14.24 -8.57
C ASP A 7 -4.66 -13.80 -9.73
N GLY A 8 -4.03 -12.62 -9.61
CA GLY A 8 -3.03 -12.19 -10.58
C GLY A 8 -1.84 -13.13 -10.56
N GLN A 9 -1.30 -13.45 -11.75
CA GLN A 9 -0.24 -14.46 -11.94
C GLN A 9 0.86 -14.38 -10.87
N GLU A 10 0.99 -15.47 -10.09
CA GLU A 10 2.10 -15.68 -9.16
C GLU A 10 3.36 -15.99 -9.98
N GLY A 11 4.25 -15.00 -10.09
CA GLY A 11 5.62 -15.23 -10.57
C GLY A 11 6.56 -15.56 -9.40
N ASP A 12 7.65 -16.26 -9.68
CA ASP A 12 8.74 -16.46 -8.70
C ASP A 12 9.22 -15.11 -8.15
N LEU A 13 9.23 -14.96 -6.83
CA LEU A 13 9.60 -13.74 -6.11
C LEU A 13 11.05 -13.32 -6.38
N ALA A 14 11.95 -14.28 -6.57
CA ALA A 14 13.35 -14.01 -6.92
C ALA A 14 13.47 -13.52 -8.36
N ALA A 15 12.74 -14.14 -9.29
CA ALA A 15 12.62 -13.65 -10.67
C ALA A 15 11.87 -12.31 -10.76
N ALA A 16 11.06 -11.99 -9.74
CA ALA A 16 10.33 -10.74 -9.58
C ALA A 16 11.15 -9.61 -8.93
N GLY A 17 12.45 -9.78 -8.67
CA GLY A 17 13.26 -8.76 -7.98
C GLY A 17 12.72 -8.31 -6.61
N LEU A 18 11.75 -9.04 -6.04
CA LEU A 18 11.29 -8.87 -4.68
C LEU A 18 12.27 -9.61 -3.78
N LEU A 19 13.22 -8.86 -3.22
CA LEU A 19 14.24 -9.44 -2.37
C LEU A 19 13.59 -10.06 -1.14
N LYS A 20 13.88 -11.33 -0.89
CA LYS A 20 13.41 -12.04 0.31
C LYS A 20 13.77 -11.26 1.58
N ALA A 21 14.97 -10.69 1.64
CA ALA A 21 15.42 -9.85 2.75
C ALA A 21 14.54 -8.61 2.95
N ASP A 22 14.06 -7.98 1.88
CA ASP A 22 13.18 -6.81 1.98
C ASP A 22 11.77 -7.18 2.44
N LEU A 23 11.25 -8.33 1.98
CA LEU A 23 10.01 -8.88 2.51
C LEU A 23 10.13 -9.24 3.99
N GLU A 24 11.24 -9.86 4.40
CA GLU A 24 11.50 -10.17 5.82
C GLU A 24 11.63 -8.90 6.67
N ARG A 25 12.33 -7.87 6.18
CA ARG A 25 12.40 -6.55 6.83
C ARG A 25 11.01 -5.91 6.93
N ALA A 26 10.21 -5.98 5.88
CA ALA A 26 8.85 -5.45 5.87
C ALA A 26 7.91 -6.20 6.83
N CYS A 27 8.05 -7.53 6.95
CA CYS A 27 7.31 -8.31 7.93
C CYS A 27 7.79 -8.06 9.37
N ALA A 28 9.10 -7.89 9.59
CA ALA A 28 9.65 -7.51 10.88
C ALA A 28 9.16 -6.12 11.32
N TRP A 29 9.12 -5.18 10.37
CA TRP A 29 8.47 -3.89 10.57
C TRP A 29 6.99 -4.07 10.96
N ALA A 30 6.23 -4.86 10.20
CA ALA A 30 4.83 -5.10 10.48
C ALA A 30 4.59 -5.74 11.86
N ALA A 31 5.53 -6.56 12.37
CA ALA A 31 5.47 -7.21 13.68
C ALA A 31 6.01 -6.35 14.85
N SER A 32 6.61 -5.19 14.59
CA SER A 32 7.40 -4.41 15.59
C SER A 32 6.63 -3.83 16.78
N GLY A 33 5.29 -3.87 16.80
CA GLY A 33 4.47 -3.31 17.89
C GLY A 33 4.40 -1.78 17.96
N ARG A 34 5.28 -1.05 17.24
CA ARG A 34 5.29 0.42 17.15
C ARG A 34 4.00 0.97 16.52
N ALA A 35 3.75 2.26 16.70
CA ALA A 35 2.73 2.97 15.92
C ALA A 35 3.14 2.92 14.44
N ARG A 36 2.29 2.32 13.61
CA ARG A 36 2.57 2.01 12.20
C ARG A 36 1.50 2.60 11.32
N LEU A 37 1.86 3.02 10.12
CA LEU A 37 0.94 3.75 9.30
C LEU A 37 1.08 3.40 7.82
N VAL A 38 -0.08 3.17 7.19
CA VAL A 38 -0.16 2.82 5.77
C VAL A 38 -0.85 3.95 5.00
N LEU A 39 -0.09 4.61 4.13
CA LEU A 39 -0.59 5.57 3.17
C LEU A 39 -0.90 4.88 1.85
N VAL A 40 -2.11 5.10 1.34
CA VAL A 40 -2.60 4.38 0.17
C VAL A 40 -3.05 5.37 -0.89
N ASP A 41 -2.42 5.31 -2.08
CA ASP A 41 -2.91 6.02 -3.25
C ASP A 41 -4.23 5.43 -3.79
N ALA A 42 -5.03 6.29 -4.43
CA ALA A 42 -6.35 5.92 -4.91
C ALA A 42 -6.36 4.78 -5.93
N SER A 43 -5.30 4.65 -6.73
CA SER A 43 -5.16 3.58 -7.73
C SER A 43 -4.98 2.18 -7.14
N PHE A 44 -4.77 2.08 -5.82
CA PHE A 44 -4.79 0.79 -5.13
C PHE A 44 -6.21 0.24 -4.96
N PHE A 45 -7.20 1.12 -4.83
CA PHE A 45 -8.60 0.77 -4.51
C PHE A 45 -9.41 0.31 -5.71
N THR A 46 -8.79 -0.53 -6.53
CA THR A 46 -9.32 -0.95 -7.82
C THR A 46 -9.82 -2.38 -7.81
N SER A 47 -10.08 -3.03 -6.68
CA SER A 47 -10.75 -4.34 -6.65
C SER A 47 -11.12 -4.70 -5.22
N GLU A 48 -12.19 -5.47 -5.04
CA GLU A 48 -12.57 -5.97 -3.70
C GLU A 48 -11.46 -6.79 -3.05
N VAL A 49 -10.68 -7.55 -3.83
CA VAL A 49 -9.56 -8.35 -3.31
C VAL A 49 -8.47 -7.45 -2.74
N ARG A 50 -8.11 -6.35 -3.40
CA ARG A 50 -7.13 -5.37 -2.86
C ARG A 50 -7.58 -4.75 -1.55
N VAL A 51 -8.86 -4.38 -1.48
CA VAL A 51 -9.48 -3.81 -0.28
C VAL A 51 -9.47 -4.82 0.85
N TYR A 52 -9.80 -6.08 0.54
CA TYR A 52 -9.74 -7.18 1.48
C TYR A 52 -8.32 -7.41 2.00
N LEU A 53 -7.31 -7.43 1.13
CA LEU A 53 -5.92 -7.59 1.54
C LEU A 53 -5.43 -6.42 2.39
N LEU A 54 -5.80 -5.18 2.05
CA LEU A 54 -5.52 -4.03 2.91
C LEU A 54 -6.21 -4.18 4.26
N LYS A 55 -7.45 -4.64 4.31
CA LYS A 55 -8.17 -4.88 5.57
C LYS A 55 -7.47 -5.92 6.44
N GLU A 56 -7.11 -7.07 5.88
CA GLU A 56 -6.41 -8.14 6.60
C GLU A 56 -5.01 -7.69 7.01
N PHE A 57 -4.30 -6.95 6.15
CA PHE A 57 -2.99 -6.41 6.49
C PHE A 57 -3.09 -5.37 7.60
N MET A 58 -4.04 -4.45 7.51
CA MET A 58 -4.32 -3.54 8.60
C MET A 58 -4.64 -4.34 9.85
N ALA A 59 -5.51 -5.36 9.81
CA ALA A 59 -5.83 -6.26 10.92
C ALA A 59 -4.56 -6.84 11.58
N ALA A 60 -3.63 -7.36 10.77
CA ALA A 60 -2.32 -7.87 11.18
C ALA A 60 -1.50 -6.86 11.97
N LEU A 61 -1.57 -5.58 11.62
CA LEU A 61 -0.82 -4.53 12.32
C LEU A 61 -1.35 -4.24 13.74
N GLY A 62 -2.53 -4.76 14.14
CA GLY A 62 -3.13 -4.49 15.45
C GLY A 62 -3.71 -3.07 15.58
N ASN A 63 -4.00 -2.62 16.80
CA ASN A 63 -4.71 -1.35 17.03
C ASN A 63 -3.80 -0.11 16.93
N ASN A 64 -2.49 -0.28 16.94
CA ASN A 64 -1.51 0.79 16.80
C ASN A 64 -1.27 1.16 15.32
N ALA A 65 -2.24 0.91 14.44
CA ALA A 65 -2.12 1.20 13.02
C ALA A 65 -3.31 1.94 12.45
N THR A 66 -3.04 2.98 11.65
CA THR A 66 -4.04 3.73 10.89
C THR A 66 -3.63 3.88 9.43
N SER A 67 -4.61 4.18 8.57
CA SER A 67 -4.40 4.35 7.13
C SER A 67 -5.07 5.61 6.61
N GLY A 68 -4.45 6.27 5.64
CA GLY A 68 -4.95 7.49 5.01
C GLY A 68 -4.73 7.51 3.50
N VAL A 69 -5.58 8.27 2.79
CA VAL A 69 -5.43 8.53 1.34
C VAL A 69 -4.70 9.86 1.16
N LEU A 70 -3.69 9.86 0.29
CA LEU A 70 -2.73 10.95 0.19
C LEU A 70 -3.13 12.08 -0.79
N PHE A 71 -3.73 11.78 -1.95
CA PHE A 71 -4.01 12.80 -2.98
C PHE A 71 -5.22 12.47 -3.87
N ALA A 72 -5.76 13.48 -4.55
CA ALA A 72 -6.68 13.27 -5.67
C ALA A 72 -5.94 12.58 -6.83
N SER A 73 -6.42 11.41 -7.22
CA SER A 73 -5.79 10.52 -8.19
C SER A 73 -6.89 9.83 -9.01
N PRO A 74 -6.60 9.29 -10.20
CA PRO A 74 -7.54 8.40 -10.88
C PRO A 74 -8.03 7.34 -9.88
N ASN A 75 -9.36 7.12 -9.82
CA ASN A 75 -10.03 6.32 -8.79
C ASN A 75 -10.15 6.95 -7.38
N GLY A 76 -9.98 8.27 -7.23
CA GLY A 76 -10.12 8.98 -5.94
C GLY A 76 -11.48 8.77 -5.25
N TYR A 77 -12.57 8.67 -6.02
CA TYR A 77 -13.89 8.37 -5.48
C TYR A 77 -13.98 6.93 -4.95
N GLY A 78 -13.44 5.96 -5.69
CA GLY A 78 -13.33 4.58 -5.23
C GLY A 78 -12.47 4.46 -3.97
N ALA A 79 -11.36 5.20 -3.90
CA ALA A 79 -10.51 5.24 -2.72
C ALA A 79 -11.25 5.72 -1.47
N ALA A 80 -12.05 6.77 -1.58
CA ALA A 80 -12.86 7.28 -0.48
C ALA A 80 -13.90 6.23 0.00
N LEU A 81 -14.50 5.49 -0.93
CA LEU A 81 -15.45 4.42 -0.61
C LEU A 81 -14.75 3.25 0.10
N TYR A 82 -13.66 2.76 -0.46
CA TYR A 82 -13.01 1.51 -0.03
C TYR A 82 -12.06 1.68 1.16
N SER A 83 -11.47 2.86 1.38
CA SER A 83 -10.65 3.13 2.58
C SER A 83 -11.46 2.94 3.86
N ARG A 84 -12.75 3.31 3.84
CA ARG A 84 -13.67 3.12 4.96
C ARG A 84 -13.93 1.64 5.24
N ASP A 85 -14.04 0.82 4.20
CA ASP A 85 -14.25 -0.62 4.37
C ASP A 85 -12.98 -1.34 4.83
N ALA A 86 -11.80 -0.93 4.33
CA ALA A 86 -10.52 -1.46 4.76
C ALA A 86 -10.23 -1.21 6.26
N ALA A 87 -10.69 -0.07 6.80
CA ALA A 87 -10.55 0.25 8.22
C ALA A 87 -11.65 -0.37 9.12
N LYS A 88 -12.67 -1.00 8.54
CA LYS A 88 -13.85 -1.49 9.26
C LYS A 88 -13.51 -2.65 10.21
N GLY A 89 -13.81 -2.47 11.50
CA GLY A 89 -13.60 -3.49 12.55
C GLY A 89 -12.35 -3.31 13.41
N LYS A 90 -11.55 -2.26 13.15
CA LYS A 90 -10.47 -1.84 14.03
C LYS A 90 -11.02 -1.24 15.33
N LYS A 91 -10.66 -1.81 16.49
CA LYS A 91 -11.04 -1.31 17.82
C LYS A 91 -9.91 -0.41 18.37
N GLY A 92 -10.02 0.88 18.15
CA GLY A 92 -9.21 1.93 18.76
C GLY A 92 -9.98 3.24 18.65
N ALA A 93 -10.26 3.86 19.79
CA ALA A 93 -11.08 5.06 19.87
C ALA A 93 -10.34 6.27 19.28
N GLU A 94 -11.07 7.14 18.59
CA GLU A 94 -10.66 8.36 17.86
C GLU A 94 -10.38 8.21 16.35
N ARG A 95 -10.77 9.26 15.61
CA ARG A 95 -10.59 9.39 14.16
C ARG A 95 -9.10 9.28 13.85
N GLY A 96 -8.71 8.27 13.04
CA GLY A 96 -7.34 8.17 12.52
C GLY A 96 -6.91 9.43 11.75
N LEU A 97 -5.60 9.66 11.65
CA LEU A 97 -5.04 10.83 10.96
C LEU A 97 -5.32 10.78 9.45
N SER A 98 -5.55 11.95 8.84
CA SER A 98 -5.60 12.14 7.39
C SER A 98 -4.22 11.94 6.74
N GLY A 99 -4.16 11.74 5.42
CA GLY A 99 -2.89 11.63 4.69
C GLY A 99 -1.94 12.81 4.92
N GLU A 100 -2.48 14.03 5.05
CA GLU A 100 -1.72 15.24 5.35
C GLU A 100 -1.26 15.28 6.81
N GLU A 101 -2.15 14.97 7.75
CA GLU A 101 -1.85 14.91 9.19
C GLU A 101 -0.76 13.86 9.48
N ILE A 102 -0.76 12.76 8.73
CA ILE A 102 0.26 11.72 8.74
C ILE A 102 1.62 12.28 8.34
N LEU A 103 1.69 13.01 7.21
CA LEU A 103 2.96 13.48 6.67
C LEU A 103 3.57 14.52 7.60
N LEU A 104 2.74 15.42 8.13
CA LEU A 104 3.15 16.37 9.16
C LEU A 104 3.64 15.64 10.41
N ALA A 105 2.93 14.62 10.88
CA ALA A 105 3.35 13.83 12.03
C ALA A 105 4.65 13.08 11.79
N ALA A 106 4.92 12.63 10.56
CA ALA A 106 6.17 12.01 10.19
C ALA A 106 7.33 13.01 10.15
N GLU A 107 7.11 14.20 9.58
CA GLU A 107 8.08 15.29 9.59
C GLU A 107 8.45 15.72 11.02
N GLU A 108 7.47 15.79 11.91
CA GLU A 108 7.66 16.09 13.35
C GLU A 108 8.24 14.91 14.15
N GLY A 109 8.47 13.76 13.52
CA GLY A 109 8.99 12.55 14.16
C GLY A 109 8.01 11.87 15.13
N ARG A 110 6.73 12.25 15.13
CA ARG A 110 5.66 11.56 15.88
C ARG A 110 5.28 10.23 15.23
N ILE A 111 5.41 10.12 13.91
CA ILE A 111 5.31 8.87 13.17
C ILE A 111 6.69 8.49 12.66
N LYS A 112 7.20 7.35 13.13
CA LYS A 112 8.53 6.88 12.78
C LYS A 112 8.55 5.92 11.60
N ASP A 113 7.42 5.31 11.28
CA ASP A 113 7.34 4.31 10.23
C ASP A 113 6.20 4.58 9.25
N LEU A 114 6.53 4.64 7.97
CA LEU A 114 5.61 4.87 6.87
C LEU A 114 5.63 3.71 5.88
N TYR A 115 4.46 3.29 5.43
CA TYR A 115 4.31 2.43 4.26
C TYR A 115 3.44 3.11 3.22
N ILE A 116 4.00 3.43 2.05
CA ILE A 116 3.38 4.31 1.05
C ILE A 116 3.17 3.55 -0.26
N LEU A 117 1.91 3.34 -0.65
CA LEU A 117 1.57 2.74 -1.94
C LEU A 117 1.52 3.81 -3.03
N ASN A 118 2.29 3.64 -4.12
CA ASN A 118 2.56 4.63 -5.18
C ASN A 118 3.29 5.89 -4.70
N LEU A 119 4.41 5.69 -3.98
CA LEU A 119 5.29 6.73 -3.45
C LEU A 119 5.77 7.72 -4.51
N ASP A 120 6.02 7.29 -5.75
CA ASP A 120 6.49 8.14 -6.85
C ASP A 120 5.45 9.16 -7.34
N ARG A 121 4.21 9.12 -6.82
CA ARG A 121 3.19 10.16 -7.01
C ARG A 121 3.29 11.31 -6.00
N MET A 122 4.04 11.12 -4.92
CA MET A 122 4.31 12.15 -3.93
C MET A 122 5.35 13.16 -4.46
N ALA A 123 5.21 14.43 -4.09
CA ALA A 123 6.26 15.43 -4.33
C ALA A 123 7.56 15.04 -3.60
N GLU A 124 8.70 15.22 -4.25
CA GLU A 124 9.99 14.83 -3.69
C GLU A 124 10.28 15.56 -2.37
N GLU A 125 10.00 16.85 -2.30
CA GLU A 125 10.21 17.68 -1.11
C GLU A 125 9.38 17.18 0.08
N THR A 126 8.20 16.62 -0.19
CA THR A 126 7.33 16.05 0.86
C THR A 126 7.92 14.73 1.39
N ALA A 127 8.43 13.88 0.51
CA ALA A 127 9.12 12.65 0.91
C ALA A 127 10.42 12.96 1.68
N GLU A 128 11.16 13.98 1.25
CA GLU A 128 12.36 14.45 1.93
C GLU A 128 12.04 14.94 3.35
N ARG A 129 11.01 15.77 3.52
CA ARG A 129 10.58 16.24 4.86
C ARG A 129 10.13 15.10 5.75
N ALA A 130 9.31 14.17 5.24
CA ALA A 130 8.90 12.99 5.99
C ALA A 130 10.11 12.14 6.43
N LYS A 131 11.11 11.97 5.56
CA LYS A 131 12.33 11.21 5.85
C LYS A 131 13.22 11.85 6.92
N LYS A 132 13.10 13.15 7.20
CA LYS A 132 13.83 13.81 8.31
C LYS A 132 13.38 13.32 9.68
N GLY A 133 12.08 12.99 9.83
CA GLY A 133 11.53 12.53 11.10
C GLY A 133 11.23 11.04 11.16
N ALA A 134 11.00 10.37 10.02
CA ALA A 134 10.74 8.93 9.94
C ALA A 134 12.04 8.11 9.94
N ASP A 135 12.04 7.02 10.71
CA ASP A 135 13.13 6.05 10.77
C ASP A 135 13.09 5.11 9.56
N LEU A 136 11.88 4.73 9.13
CA LEU A 136 11.68 3.74 8.07
C LEU A 136 10.54 4.15 7.11
N ILE A 137 10.83 4.12 5.82
CA ILE A 137 9.87 4.32 4.73
C ILE A 137 9.89 3.10 3.81
N LEU A 138 8.77 2.37 3.79
CA LEU A 138 8.48 1.37 2.78
C LEU A 138 7.69 2.05 1.65
N GLY A 139 8.05 1.81 0.40
CA GLY A 139 7.39 2.42 -0.76
C GLY A 139 7.07 1.42 -1.86
N HIS A 140 6.01 1.67 -2.60
CA HIS A 140 5.77 1.09 -3.93
C HIS A 140 5.94 2.19 -4.97
N ALA A 141 6.65 1.93 -6.07
CA ALA A 141 6.84 2.95 -7.10
C ALA A 141 6.99 2.35 -8.50
N LEU A 142 6.46 3.05 -9.51
CA LEU A 142 6.68 2.69 -10.92
C LEU A 142 8.12 3.04 -11.36
N PHE A 143 8.67 4.13 -10.83
CA PHE A 143 9.98 4.63 -11.21
C PHE A 143 10.84 4.92 -9.98
N LEU A 144 12.12 4.53 -10.04
CA LEU A 144 13.13 4.93 -9.04
C LEU A 144 13.59 6.38 -9.30
N LYS A 145 12.73 7.34 -9.03
CA LYS A 145 12.99 8.78 -9.13
C LYS A 145 12.17 9.58 -8.13
N GLY A 146 12.56 10.83 -7.89
CA GLY A 146 11.84 11.74 -7.02
C GLY A 146 11.67 11.18 -5.62
N ALA A 147 10.44 11.22 -5.10
CA ALA A 147 10.05 10.71 -3.78
C ALA A 147 10.52 9.26 -3.51
N ALA A 148 10.59 8.40 -4.53
CA ALA A 148 10.99 7.01 -4.37
C ALA A 148 12.44 6.84 -3.86
N ARG A 149 13.31 7.84 -4.06
CA ARG A 149 14.71 7.80 -3.57
C ARG A 149 14.82 7.90 -2.04
N HIS A 150 13.75 8.31 -1.36
CA HIS A 150 13.73 8.45 0.10
C HIS A 150 13.22 7.20 0.83
N ALA A 151 12.84 6.15 0.09
CA ALA A 151 12.43 4.88 0.68
C ALA A 151 13.64 4.05 1.14
N ASP A 152 13.52 3.40 2.30
CA ASP A 152 14.49 2.42 2.81
C ASP A 152 14.25 1.02 2.26
N ILE A 153 13.02 0.75 1.85
CA ILE A 153 12.58 -0.46 1.15
C ILE A 153 11.65 0.00 0.03
N LEU A 154 11.98 -0.35 -1.21
CA LEU A 154 11.19 0.04 -2.37
C LEU A 154 10.78 -1.19 -3.18
N PHE A 155 9.47 -1.40 -3.33
CA PHE A 155 8.89 -2.45 -4.16
C PHE A 155 8.56 -1.89 -5.55
N PRO A 156 9.04 -2.52 -6.64
CA PRO A 156 8.67 -2.13 -8.00
C PRO A 156 7.17 -2.38 -8.26
N SER A 157 6.43 -1.32 -8.58
CA SER A 157 5.01 -1.40 -8.91
C SER A 157 4.76 -1.75 -10.37
N ALA A 158 3.72 -2.52 -10.63
CA ALA A 158 3.10 -2.61 -11.94
C ALA A 158 2.35 -1.31 -12.29
N ALA A 159 2.22 -0.97 -13.57
CA ALA A 159 1.38 0.12 -14.08
C ALA A 159 -0.11 -0.24 -14.10
N PHE A 160 -0.99 0.74 -14.33
CA PHE A 160 -2.43 0.48 -14.42
C PHE A 160 -2.78 -0.47 -15.57
N SER A 161 -2.09 -0.36 -16.71
CA SER A 161 -2.26 -1.22 -17.89
C SER A 161 -1.81 -2.67 -17.67
N GLU A 162 -1.08 -2.92 -16.58
CA GLU A 162 -0.50 -4.22 -16.24
C GLU A 162 -1.31 -4.92 -15.13
N LYS A 163 -2.46 -4.36 -14.76
CA LYS A 163 -3.28 -4.78 -13.63
C LYS A 163 -4.70 -5.10 -14.08
N THR A 164 -5.32 -6.04 -13.37
CA THR A 164 -6.77 -6.28 -13.43
C THR A 164 -7.43 -5.66 -12.20
N GLY A 165 -8.64 -5.15 -12.37
CA GLY A 165 -9.41 -4.48 -11.32
C GLY A 165 -10.63 -3.74 -11.84
N SER A 166 -10.95 -2.62 -11.22
CA SER A 166 -12.01 -1.68 -11.55
C SER A 166 -11.64 -0.29 -11.05
N MET A 167 -12.16 0.78 -11.65
CA MET A 167 -11.97 2.15 -11.21
C MET A 167 -13.31 2.85 -11.14
N THR A 168 -13.57 3.57 -10.06
CA THR A 168 -14.73 4.44 -9.92
C THR A 168 -14.36 5.86 -10.30
N ASN A 169 -14.98 6.37 -11.37
CA ASN A 169 -14.73 7.72 -11.87
C ASN A 169 -15.46 8.79 -11.03
N THR A 170 -15.29 10.06 -11.41
CA THR A 170 -15.88 11.21 -10.69
C THR A 170 -17.41 11.26 -10.72
N SER A 171 -18.04 10.59 -11.69
CA SER A 171 -19.49 10.43 -11.77
C SER A 171 -20.02 9.28 -10.91
N GLY A 172 -19.14 8.58 -10.17
CA GLY A 172 -19.49 7.41 -9.37
C GLY A 172 -19.65 6.12 -10.18
N LEU A 173 -19.33 6.13 -11.48
CA LEU A 173 -19.41 4.93 -12.32
C LEU A 173 -18.17 4.07 -12.11
N THR A 174 -18.39 2.81 -11.74
CA THR A 174 -17.34 1.79 -11.66
C THR A 174 -17.13 1.17 -13.04
N GLN A 175 -15.89 1.14 -13.48
CA GLN A 175 -15.46 0.65 -14.79
C GLN A 175 -14.44 -0.46 -14.58
N ASP A 176 -14.54 -1.55 -15.32
CA ASP A 176 -13.58 -2.64 -15.21
C ASP A 176 -12.24 -2.26 -15.84
N LEU A 177 -11.16 -2.68 -15.17
CA LEU A 177 -9.79 -2.56 -15.62
C LEU A 177 -9.29 -3.96 -15.98
N HIS A 178 -8.89 -4.15 -17.24
CA HIS A 178 -8.33 -5.40 -17.72
C HIS A 178 -6.84 -5.25 -17.99
N LYS A 179 -6.06 -6.24 -17.58
CA LYS A 179 -4.62 -6.31 -17.89
C LYS A 179 -4.42 -6.34 -19.41
N ALA A 180 -3.67 -5.37 -19.93
CA ALA A 180 -3.30 -5.26 -21.33
C ALA A 180 -1.85 -5.72 -21.59
N LEU A 181 -0.97 -5.58 -20.59
CA LEU A 181 0.45 -5.92 -20.67
C LEU A 181 0.90 -6.69 -19.43
N ASP A 182 2.00 -7.45 -19.53
CA ASP A 182 2.65 -8.01 -18.36
C ASP A 182 3.58 -6.97 -17.69
N PRO A 183 3.66 -6.94 -16.36
CA PRO A 183 4.58 -6.04 -15.66
C PRO A 183 6.05 -6.27 -16.07
N PRO A 184 6.85 -5.21 -16.28
CA PRO A 184 8.24 -5.36 -16.69
C PRO A 184 9.12 -5.86 -15.54
N GLY A 185 9.94 -6.87 -15.82
CA GLY A 185 10.94 -7.41 -14.90
C GLY A 185 10.37 -7.75 -13.52
N ALA A 186 10.78 -6.96 -12.54
CA ALA A 186 10.45 -7.14 -11.12
C ALA A 186 9.11 -6.50 -10.69
N ALA A 187 8.49 -5.70 -11.55
CA ALA A 187 7.27 -4.99 -11.21
C ALA A 187 6.14 -5.96 -10.86
N ARG A 188 5.41 -5.70 -9.77
CA ARG A 188 4.23 -6.50 -9.38
C ARG A 188 3.07 -5.60 -8.97
N PRO A 189 1.82 -6.03 -9.14
CA PRO A 189 0.69 -5.37 -8.50
C PRO A 189 0.91 -5.29 -6.99
N GLU A 190 0.66 -4.12 -6.39
CA GLU A 190 0.90 -3.86 -4.96
C GLU A 190 0.18 -4.89 -4.08
N ALA A 191 -0.98 -5.36 -4.55
CA ALA A 191 -1.79 -6.40 -3.94
C ALA A 191 -1.03 -7.73 -3.74
N GLN A 192 -0.20 -8.13 -4.70
CA GLN A 192 0.59 -9.37 -4.60
C GLN A 192 1.64 -9.27 -3.51
N VAL A 193 2.32 -8.12 -3.42
CA VAL A 193 3.30 -7.88 -2.36
C VAL A 193 2.60 -7.90 -1.00
N LEU A 194 1.42 -7.28 -0.90
CA LEU A 194 0.63 -7.27 0.33
C LEU A 194 0.16 -8.67 0.75
N GLN A 195 -0.34 -9.48 -0.20
CA GLN A 195 -0.66 -10.89 0.02
C GLN A 195 0.57 -11.65 0.53
N ARG A 196 1.73 -11.42 -0.09
CA ARG A 196 2.96 -12.10 0.31
C ARG A 196 3.40 -11.73 1.73
N MET A 197 3.29 -10.45 2.10
CA MET A 197 3.54 -10.00 3.47
C MET A 197 2.58 -10.69 4.45
N LEU A 198 1.30 -10.81 4.10
CA LEU A 198 0.31 -11.53 4.91
C LEU A 198 0.64 -13.02 5.08
N ASP A 199 1.07 -13.69 4.01
CA ASP A 199 1.48 -15.09 4.07
C ASP A 199 2.67 -15.28 5.02
N LEU A 200 3.68 -14.41 4.92
CA LEU A 200 4.88 -14.45 5.77
C LEU A 200 4.57 -14.10 7.23
N LEU A 201 3.56 -13.26 7.48
CA LEU A 201 3.04 -12.99 8.81
C LEU A 201 2.18 -14.14 9.37
N GLY A 202 1.88 -15.17 8.57
CA GLY A 202 0.99 -16.27 8.96
C GLY A 202 -0.48 -15.86 9.05
N MET A 203 -0.88 -14.79 8.35
CA MET A 203 -2.21 -14.18 8.44
C MET A 203 -3.05 -14.33 7.18
N SER A 204 -2.52 -15.02 6.17
CA SER A 204 -3.27 -15.43 4.99
C SER A 204 -4.24 -16.57 5.34
N LYS A 205 -5.52 -16.41 4.99
CA LYS A 205 -6.51 -17.50 5.10
C LYS A 205 -6.45 -18.36 3.84
N ALA A 206 -6.30 -19.67 4.04
CA ALA A 206 -6.19 -20.69 3.00
C ALA A 206 -7.34 -20.65 1.99
#